data_AF-G2NU80-F1
#
_entry.id   AF-G2NU80-F1
#
_cell.length_a   1.000
_cell.length_b   1.000
_cell.length_c   1.000
_cell.angle_alpha   90.00
_cell.angle_beta   90.00
_cell.angle_gamma   90.00
#
_symmetry.space_group_name_H-M   'P 1'
#
loop_
_entity.id
_entity.type
_entity.pdbx_description
1 polymer ?
#
loop_
_entity_poly.entity_id
_entity_poly.type
_entity_poly.pdbx_seq_one_letter_code
_entity_poly.pdbx_strand_id
1 'polypeptide(L)'
;MDPSLLTAELVPFHAGQPESEWAPLLAGKAEPAARAWSEPTAWEGEASLGGPPMAATTLGEILIAEFTVHAWDTAVATGQPITVPASLAKATFGVYTREAPRMRGSGLLGDEVPQEAHAPLLDRALALSGRDPRWSPPTPGKRTLPTV
;
A
#
# COMPACT_ATOMS: atom_id res chain seq x y z
N MET A 1 -11.48 7.38 -19.17
CA MET A 1 -11.23 6.35 -18.14
C MET A 1 -10.45 5.25 -18.83
N ASP A 2 -9.19 5.04 -18.46
CA ASP A 2 -8.43 3.89 -18.96
C ASP A 2 -8.63 2.72 -17.96
N PRO A 3 -9.35 1.67 -18.34
CA PRO A 3 -9.58 0.49 -17.50
C PRO A 3 -8.30 -0.35 -17.25
N SER A 4 -7.16 -0.01 -17.88
CA SER A 4 -5.90 -0.74 -17.79
C SER A 4 -5.33 -0.92 -16.38
N LEU A 5 -5.56 0.04 -15.47
CA LEU A 5 -5.16 -0.10 -14.06
C LEU A 5 -5.94 -1.19 -13.30
N LEU A 6 -7.12 -1.57 -13.79
CA LEU A 6 -7.95 -2.66 -13.26
C LEU A 6 -7.86 -3.95 -14.08
N THR A 7 -7.26 -3.91 -15.28
CA THR A 7 -7.17 -5.03 -16.22
C THR A 7 -5.75 -5.47 -16.53
N ALA A 8 -4.74 -4.99 -15.79
CA ALA A 8 -3.46 -5.69 -15.79
C ALA A 8 -3.74 -7.10 -15.24
N GLU A 9 -3.86 -8.08 -16.14
CA GLU A 9 -3.84 -9.52 -15.82
C GLU A 9 -2.44 -9.89 -15.31
N LEU A 10 -2.00 -9.24 -14.24
CA LEU A 10 -0.98 -9.78 -13.40
C LEU A 10 -1.66 -10.94 -12.70
N VAL A 11 -1.47 -12.15 -13.26
CA VAL A 11 -1.60 -13.37 -12.48
C VAL A 11 -1.00 -13.06 -11.12
N PRO A 12 -1.77 -13.12 -10.00
CA PRO A 12 -1.26 -12.73 -8.71
C PRO A 12 0.09 -13.40 -8.51
N PHE A 13 1.11 -12.65 -8.05
CA PHE A 13 2.48 -13.16 -7.97
C PHE A 13 2.57 -14.51 -7.22
N HIS A 14 1.58 -14.80 -6.37
CA HIS A 14 1.47 -16.02 -5.57
C HIS A 14 0.47 -17.06 -6.13
N ALA A 15 -0.16 -16.82 -7.27
CA ALA A 15 -1.16 -17.72 -7.83
C ALA A 15 -0.55 -19.10 -8.12
N GLY A 16 -1.18 -20.15 -7.59
CA GLY A 16 -0.69 -21.51 -7.70
C GLY A 16 0.47 -21.87 -6.76
N GLN A 17 0.94 -20.95 -5.91
CA GLN A 17 1.98 -21.20 -4.91
C GLN A 17 1.36 -21.59 -3.57
N PRO A 18 1.93 -22.56 -2.82
CA PRO A 18 1.53 -22.84 -1.45
C PRO A 18 1.65 -21.59 -0.57
N GLU A 19 0.75 -21.41 0.39
CA GLU A 19 0.78 -20.25 1.32
C GLU A 19 2.11 -20.14 2.07
N SER A 20 2.73 -21.27 2.39
CA SER A 20 4.08 -21.32 3.02
C SER A 20 5.17 -20.67 2.17
N GLU A 21 4.99 -20.60 0.85
CA GLU A 21 5.96 -20.02 -0.09
C GLU A 21 5.74 -18.51 -0.32
N TRP A 22 4.61 -17.94 0.11
CA TRP A 22 4.30 -16.55 -0.17
C TRP A 22 5.30 -15.57 0.47
N ALA A 23 5.60 -15.78 1.76
CA ALA A 23 6.56 -14.95 2.48
C ALA A 23 7.99 -15.01 1.89
N PRO A 24 8.60 -16.19 1.64
CA PRO A 24 9.93 -16.25 1.03
C PRO A 24 9.94 -15.71 -0.40
N LEU A 25 8.89 -15.92 -1.20
CA LEU A 25 8.78 -15.34 -2.54
C LEU A 25 8.76 -13.81 -2.51
N LEU A 26 7.96 -13.21 -1.62
CA LEU A 26 7.91 -11.76 -1.45
C LEU A 26 9.25 -11.20 -0.96
N ALA A 27 9.86 -11.84 0.05
CA ALA A 27 11.17 -11.45 0.57
C ALA A 27 12.25 -11.48 -0.53
N GLY A 28 12.22 -12.51 -1.40
CA GLY A 28 13.12 -12.64 -2.54
C GLY A 28 12.94 -11.56 -3.62
N LYS A 29 11.82 -10.83 -3.64
CA LYS A 29 11.58 -9.70 -4.54
C LYS A 29 11.81 -8.33 -3.90
N ALA A 30 11.56 -8.22 -2.59
CA ALA A 30 11.68 -6.96 -1.87
C ALA A 30 13.09 -6.38 -1.91
N GLU A 31 14.11 -7.20 -1.63
CA GLU A 31 15.50 -6.72 -1.58
C GLU A 31 16.03 -6.29 -2.97
N PRO A 32 15.85 -7.06 -4.07
CA PRO A 32 16.17 -6.57 -5.41
C PRO A 32 15.44 -5.28 -5.79
N ALA A 33 14.16 -5.14 -5.45
CA ALA A 33 13.38 -3.93 -5.74
C ALA A 33 13.94 -2.71 -4.98
N ALA A 34 14.22 -2.87 -3.69
CA ALA A 34 14.80 -1.81 -2.87
C ALA A 34 16.17 -1.36 -3.40
N ARG A 35 17.02 -2.30 -3.84
CA ARG A 35 18.30 -1.97 -4.49
C ARG A 35 18.11 -1.21 -5.78
N ALA A 36 17.22 -1.68 -6.67
CA ALA A 36 16.95 -1.02 -7.94
C ALA A 36 16.45 0.42 -7.74
N TRP A 37 15.57 0.66 -6.76
CA TRP A 37 15.05 2.00 -6.47
C TRP A 37 16.00 2.89 -5.68
N SER A 38 17.11 2.35 -5.16
CA SER A 38 18.16 3.16 -4.53
C SER A 38 19.06 3.86 -5.56
N GLU A 39 19.05 3.40 -6.82
CA GLU A 39 19.79 4.05 -7.91
C GLU A 39 19.09 5.35 -8.32
N PRO A 40 19.80 6.50 -8.39
CA PRO A 40 19.19 7.78 -8.78
C PRO A 40 18.49 7.74 -10.13
N THR A 41 19.04 6.95 -11.08
CA THR A 41 18.49 6.79 -12.43
C THR A 41 17.15 6.06 -12.47
N ALA A 42 16.77 5.32 -11.41
CA ALA A 42 15.46 4.69 -11.31
C ALA A 42 14.31 5.70 -11.21
N TRP A 43 14.64 6.95 -10.88
CA TRP A 43 13.69 8.05 -10.73
C TRP A 43 13.66 8.96 -11.96
N GLU A 44 14.42 8.66 -13.01
CA GLU A 44 14.51 9.46 -14.22
C GLU A 44 13.60 8.90 -15.33
N GLY A 45 13.15 9.78 -16.23
CA GLY A 45 12.35 9.39 -17.40
C GLY A 45 10.91 8.98 -17.06
N GLU A 46 10.39 8.03 -17.83
CA GLU A 46 9.01 7.57 -17.74
C GLU A 46 8.94 6.08 -17.33
N ALA A 47 7.90 5.74 -16.57
CA ALA A 47 7.60 4.39 -16.13
C ALA A 47 6.08 4.12 -16.18
N SER A 48 5.70 2.84 -16.22
CA SER A 48 4.29 2.41 -16.23
C SER A 48 4.08 1.16 -15.36
N LEU A 49 2.92 1.10 -14.72
CA LEU A 49 2.40 -0.10 -14.04
C LEU A 49 1.10 -0.56 -14.73
N GLY A 50 1.21 -1.00 -15.98
CA GLY A 50 0.07 -1.53 -16.74
C GLY A 50 -0.86 -0.47 -17.33
N GLY A 51 -0.52 0.81 -17.25
CA GLY A 51 -1.27 1.93 -17.86
C GLY A 51 -0.40 2.81 -18.76
N PRO A 52 -0.85 4.04 -19.10
CA PRO A 52 -0.03 4.98 -19.83
C PRO A 52 1.24 5.34 -19.04
N PRO A 53 2.38 5.57 -19.71
CA PRO A 53 3.59 5.99 -19.02
C PRO A 53 3.38 7.34 -18.32
N MET A 54 4.05 7.51 -17.19
CA MET A 54 4.13 8.76 -16.45
C MET A 54 5.56 8.96 -15.92
N ALA A 55 5.89 10.14 -15.40
CA ALA A 55 7.20 10.38 -14.81
C ALA A 55 7.54 9.32 -13.74
N ALA A 56 8.73 8.74 -13.82
CA ALA A 56 9.19 7.69 -12.91
C ALA A 56 9.18 8.17 -11.45
N THR A 57 9.53 9.45 -11.22
CA THR A 57 9.39 10.10 -9.91
C THR A 57 7.97 10.00 -9.35
N THR A 58 6.96 10.40 -10.13
CA THR A 58 5.57 10.41 -9.70
C THR A 58 5.06 8.99 -9.43
N LEU A 59 5.38 8.03 -10.29
CA LEU A 59 4.99 6.63 -10.08
C LEU A 59 5.66 6.07 -8.81
N GLY A 60 6.95 6.33 -8.61
CA GLY A 60 7.68 5.87 -7.45
C GLY A 60 7.19 6.49 -6.13
N GLU A 61 6.81 7.77 -6.12
CA GLU A 61 6.15 8.40 -4.98
C GLU A 61 4.84 7.71 -4.61
N ILE A 62 4.00 7.40 -5.60
CA ILE A 62 2.75 6.65 -5.41
C ILE A 62 3.05 5.29 -4.81
N LEU A 63 3.99 4.53 -5.39
CA LEU A 63 4.34 3.20 -4.91
C LEU A 63 4.89 3.20 -3.49
N ILE A 64 5.71 4.19 -3.12
CA ILE A 64 6.20 4.33 -1.73
C ILE A 64 5.03 4.62 -0.77
N ALA A 65 4.09 5.48 -1.15
CA ALA A 65 2.92 5.78 -0.34
C ALA A 65 2.04 4.54 -0.14
N GLU A 66 1.77 3.79 -1.21
CA GLU A 66 1.00 2.54 -1.18
C GLU A 66 1.71 1.47 -0.32
N PHE A 67 3.03 1.29 -0.46
CA PHE A 67 3.78 0.37 0.40
C PHE A 67 3.71 0.76 1.88
N THR A 68 3.77 2.06 2.19
CA THR A 68 3.65 2.54 3.58
C THR A 68 2.30 2.14 4.17
N VAL A 69 1.23 2.35 3.41
CA VAL A 69 -0.13 2.04 3.86
C VAL A 69 -0.38 0.54 3.94
N HIS A 70 0.11 -0.25 3.00
CA HIS A 70 -0.03 -1.71 3.04
C HIS A 70 0.86 -2.39 4.08
N ALA A 71 2.00 -1.80 4.42
CA ALA A 71 2.77 -2.22 5.58
C ALA A 71 1.96 -2.01 6.88
N TRP A 72 1.24 -0.88 6.99
CA TRP A 72 0.32 -0.65 8.10
C TRP A 72 -0.85 -1.65 8.11
N ASP A 73 -1.48 -1.92 6.96
CA ASP A 73 -2.56 -2.91 6.82
C ASP A 73 -2.11 -4.27 7.37
N THR A 74 -0.95 -4.74 6.92
CA THR A 74 -0.39 -6.05 7.30
C THR A 74 -0.05 -6.07 8.79
N ALA A 75 0.58 -5.03 9.30
CA ALA A 75 0.97 -4.94 10.70
C ALA A 75 -0.25 -4.98 11.62
N VAL A 76 -1.25 -4.13 11.37
CA VAL A 76 -2.44 -4.07 12.22
C VAL A 76 -3.26 -5.35 12.11
N ALA A 77 -3.44 -5.91 10.91
CA ALA A 77 -4.21 -7.15 10.72
C ALA A 77 -3.58 -8.36 11.43
N THR A 78 -2.26 -8.35 11.59
CA THR A 78 -1.51 -9.43 12.26
C THR A 78 -1.13 -9.10 13.71
N GLY A 79 -1.56 -7.95 14.24
CA GLY A 79 -1.23 -7.51 15.59
C GLY A 79 0.25 -7.19 15.81
N GLN A 80 1.00 -6.93 14.75
CA GLN A 80 2.41 -6.55 14.81
C GLN A 80 2.57 -5.04 15.00
N PRO A 81 3.58 -4.59 15.76
CA PRO A 81 3.92 -3.18 15.82
C PRO A 81 4.54 -2.72 14.49
N ILE A 82 4.25 -1.49 14.09
CA ILE A 82 4.91 -0.81 12.97
C ILE A 82 5.30 0.61 13.37
N THR A 83 6.51 1.01 12.97
CA THR A 83 6.99 2.40 13.13
C THR A 83 7.33 2.94 11.75
N VAL A 84 6.60 3.97 11.32
CA VAL A 84 6.86 4.68 10.07
C VAL A 84 7.68 5.93 10.38
N PRO A 85 8.85 6.14 9.74
CA PRO A 85 9.64 7.37 9.92
C PRO A 85 8.81 8.62 9.61
N ALA A 86 9.01 9.70 10.37
CA ALA A 86 8.24 10.95 10.20
C ALA A 86 8.39 11.55 8.79
N SER A 87 9.55 11.42 8.16
CA SER A 87 9.78 11.85 6.78
C SER A 87 8.95 11.04 5.79
N LEU A 88 8.86 9.73 5.98
CA LEU A 88 8.04 8.84 5.16
C LEU A 88 6.55 9.15 5.35
N ALA A 89 6.08 9.29 6.60
CA ALA A 89 4.70 9.67 6.89
C ALA A 89 4.33 11.02 6.25
N LYS A 90 5.25 12.00 6.25
CA LYS A 90 5.06 13.29 5.56
C LYS A 90 4.98 13.13 4.04
N ALA A 91 5.85 12.33 3.44
CA ALA A 91 5.82 12.05 2.00
C ALA A 91 4.51 11.36 1.60
N THR A 92 4.12 10.29 2.32
CA THR A 92 2.87 9.55 2.12
C THR A 92 1.65 10.46 2.24
N PHE A 93 1.60 11.32 3.27
CA PHE A 93 0.52 12.30 3.41
C PHE A 93 0.46 13.29 2.23
N GLY A 94 1.61 13.78 1.76
CA GLY A 94 1.69 14.66 0.59
C GLY A 94 1.16 13.99 -0.69
N VAL A 95 1.50 12.72 -0.90
CA VAL A 95 1.01 11.93 -2.04
C VAL A 95 -0.51 11.74 -1.97
N TYR A 96 -1.06 11.25 -0.85
CA TYR A 96 -2.51 11.05 -0.76
C TYR A 96 -3.29 12.36 -0.82
N THR A 97 -2.76 13.46 -0.29
CA THR A 97 -3.40 14.78 -0.43
C THR A 97 -3.60 15.15 -1.90
N ARG A 98 -2.62 14.80 -2.76
CA ARG A 98 -2.66 15.07 -4.20
C ARG A 98 -3.47 14.04 -4.99
N GLU A 99 -3.28 12.75 -4.70
CA GLU A 99 -3.74 11.65 -5.55
C GLU A 99 -5.06 11.04 -5.10
N ALA A 100 -5.42 11.12 -3.80
CA ALA A 100 -6.60 10.43 -3.28
C ALA A 100 -7.91 10.81 -3.99
N PRO A 101 -8.18 12.10 -4.33
CA PRO A 101 -9.39 12.45 -5.08
C PRO A 101 -9.48 11.73 -6.44
N ARG A 102 -8.36 11.65 -7.17
CA ARG A 102 -8.29 10.97 -8.47
C ARG A 102 -8.45 9.46 -8.30
N MET A 103 -7.71 8.86 -7.36
CA MET A 103 -7.75 7.41 -7.10
C MET A 103 -9.14 6.96 -6.64
N ARG A 104 -9.82 7.75 -5.79
CA ARG A 104 -11.21 7.51 -5.38
C ARG A 104 -12.18 7.64 -6.54
N GLY A 105 -12.03 8.67 -7.39
CA GLY A 105 -12.82 8.82 -8.61
C GLY A 105 -12.67 7.65 -9.61
N SER A 106 -11.56 6.91 -9.51
CA SER A 106 -11.30 5.68 -10.27
C SER A 106 -11.66 4.38 -9.53
N GLY A 107 -12.19 4.46 -8.31
CA GLY A 107 -12.58 3.29 -7.51
C GLY A 107 -11.42 2.54 -6.83
N LEU A 108 -10.22 3.10 -6.82
CA LEU A 108 -9.04 2.49 -6.18
C LEU A 108 -9.00 2.71 -4.66
N LEU A 109 -9.68 3.74 -4.17
CA LEU A 109 -9.78 4.05 -2.74
C LEU A 109 -11.25 4.12 -2.33
N GLY A 110 -11.50 3.77 -1.06
CA GLY A 110 -12.79 4.00 -0.41
C GLY A 110 -13.03 5.48 -0.08
N ASP A 111 -14.17 5.73 0.56
CA ASP A 111 -14.48 7.05 1.09
C ASP A 111 -13.45 7.48 2.14
N GLU A 112 -13.12 8.77 2.14
CA GLU A 112 -12.25 9.36 3.15
C GLU A 112 -12.88 9.22 4.55
N VAL A 113 -12.06 8.81 5.52
CA VAL A 113 -12.48 8.75 6.92
C VAL A 113 -12.22 10.11 7.58
N PRO A 114 -13.17 10.68 8.35
CA PRO A 114 -12.93 11.93 9.08
C PRO A 114 -11.71 11.83 10.02
N GLN A 115 -10.86 12.85 10.00
CA GLN A 115 -9.68 12.91 10.85
C GLN A 115 -9.38 14.35 11.29
N GLU A 116 -8.84 14.49 12.51
CA GLU A 116 -8.42 15.77 13.06
C GLU A 116 -7.26 16.37 12.26
N ALA A 117 -7.31 17.68 12.02
CA ALA A 117 -6.29 18.40 11.26
C ALA A 117 -4.88 18.29 11.87
N HIS A 118 -4.81 18.05 13.19
CA HIS A 118 -3.58 17.93 13.97
C HIS A 118 -3.25 16.49 14.36
N ALA A 119 -3.97 15.49 13.84
CA ALA A 119 -3.59 14.10 14.00
C ALA A 119 -2.22 13.81 13.37
N PRO A 120 -1.52 12.75 13.81
CA PRO A 120 -0.30 12.29 13.17
C PRO A 120 -0.44 12.19 11.65
N LEU A 121 0.63 12.51 10.90
CA LEU A 121 0.57 12.55 9.44
C LEU A 121 0.24 11.19 8.81
N LEU A 122 0.69 10.09 9.43
CA LEU A 122 0.32 8.75 8.99
C LEU A 122 -1.19 8.52 9.13
N ASP A 123 -1.79 8.87 10.26
CA ASP A 123 -3.23 8.73 10.52
C ASP A 123 -4.06 9.53 9.51
N ARG A 124 -3.59 10.73 9.16
CA ARG A 124 -4.22 11.57 8.13
C ARG A 124 -4.07 10.98 6.73
N ALA A 125 -2.92 10.38 6.41
CA ALA A 125 -2.71 9.69 5.14
C ALA A 125 -3.59 8.44 5.01
N LEU A 126 -3.70 7.66 6.09
CA LEU A 126 -4.59 6.50 6.17
C LEU A 126 -6.05 6.90 5.96
N ALA A 127 -6.49 7.97 6.65
CA ALA A 127 -7.83 8.53 6.49
C ALA A 127 -8.13 8.95 5.04
N LEU A 128 -7.20 9.64 4.38
CA LEU A 128 -7.31 10.00 2.96
C LEU A 128 -7.40 8.78 2.04
N SER A 129 -6.73 7.69 2.40
CA SER A 129 -6.80 6.40 1.68
C SER A 129 -8.10 5.61 1.94
N GLY A 130 -8.94 6.07 2.87
CA GLY A 130 -10.18 5.41 3.29
C GLY A 130 -10.02 4.36 4.38
N ARG A 131 -8.89 4.36 5.10
CA ARG A 131 -8.64 3.49 6.25
C ARG A 131 -8.93 4.25 7.54
N ASP A 132 -9.53 3.57 8.53
CA ASP A 132 -9.64 4.10 9.90
C ASP A 132 -8.33 3.79 10.65
N PRO A 133 -7.54 4.82 11.06
CA PRO A 133 -6.29 4.60 11.79
C PRO A 133 -6.46 3.90 13.14
N ARG A 134 -7.69 3.86 13.66
CA ARG A 134 -8.05 3.19 14.92
C ARG A 134 -8.58 1.77 14.70
N TRP A 135 -8.60 1.28 13.47
CA TRP A 135 -9.01 -0.09 13.18
C TRP A 135 -8.11 -1.08 13.92
N SER A 136 -8.71 -2.17 14.40
CA SER A 136 -8.02 -3.29 14.99
C SER A 136 -8.69 -4.59 14.55
N PRO A 137 -7.94 -5.69 14.38
CA PRO A 137 -8.53 -6.96 14.02
C PRO A 137 -9.52 -7.41 15.12
N PRO A 138 -10.61 -8.09 14.77
CA PRO A 138 -11.51 -8.67 15.76
C PRO A 138 -10.74 -9.59 16.71
N THR A 139 -11.01 -9.51 18.01
CA THR A 139 -10.47 -10.47 18.98
C THR A 139 -10.80 -11.88 18.51
N PRO A 140 -9.83 -12.81 18.39
CA PRO A 140 -10.11 -14.17 17.98
C PRO A 140 -11.13 -14.78 18.94
N GLY A 141 -12.36 -14.99 18.46
CA GLY A 141 -13.34 -15.79 19.18
C GLY A 141 -12.76 -17.19 19.39
N LYS A 142 -13.02 -17.81 20.56
CA LYS A 142 -12.63 -19.21 20.80
C LYS A 142 -13.19 -20.06 19.67
N ARG A 143 -12.35 -20.46 18.71
CA ARG A 143 -12.69 -21.49 17.73
C ARG A 143 -12.79 -22.80 18.48
N THR A 144 -14.00 -23.17 18.92
CA THR A 144 -14.33 -24.55 19.25
C THR A 144 -14.29 -25.33 17.94
N LEU A 145 -13.18 -26.02 17.70
CA LEU A 145 -13.11 -27.05 16.68
C LEU A 145 -14.14 -28.13 17.04
N PRO A 146 -15.03 -28.54 16.12
CA PRO A 146 -15.88 -29.69 16.36
C PRO A 146 -14.99 -30.94 16.47
N THR A 147 -15.13 -31.65 17.58
CA THR A 147 -14.54 -32.98 17.77
C THR A 147 -15.17 -33.93 16.74
N VAL A 148 -14.35 -34.53 15.89
CA VAL A 148 -14.72 -35.71 15.07
C VAL A 148 -14.40 -36.96 15.86
#